data_AF-A0AAD6VKS3-F1
#
_entry.id   AF-A0AAD6VKS3-F1
#
_cell.length_a   1.000
_cell.length_b   1.000
_cell.length_c   1.000
_cell.angle_alpha   90.00
_cell.angle_beta   90.00
_cell.angle_gamma   90.00
#
_symmetry.space_group_name_H-M   'P 1'
#
loop_
_entity.id
_entity.type
_entity.pdbx_description
1 polymer ?
#
loop_
_entity_poly.entity_id
_entity_poly.type
_entity_poly.pdbx_seq_one_letter_code
_entity_poly.pdbx_strand_id
1 'polypeptide(L)'
;MNYTVDAVVFNNYWGVVLACTYGSFTELCLFGVFVGLVSATAYLLHKRVQDGRWALVLATCAMALFATLQLAAMIQLNVLAFRIFRLAVQGEMATNSTHAAGVVDSFNVMYSICNSLLIANNMVTDSLFIYRCYIVWNRNIRVVIVPILTLLVSAGLGFLCSYEAGHPSNIHVIHVDVRLVIGMVLITNVILMTLTAGRIWWIRREVTGVLEPSIVRTYNTVIAIMQAPPLYFLLESGAIYCISMVIPVVSVSVLDPRQIGVPPSTFRYLQPSHPVLGIFRAAVPQIMNIAPTLVIVRAALRSNAANTVASSNQRTSKLGVPTLSMGTPSFHIREPSPSSTELMSIEERNGL
;
A
#
# COMPACT_ATOMS: atom_id res chain seq x y z
N MET A 1 -36.21 37.27 -19.23
CA MET A 1 -34.90 37.42 -18.57
C MET A 1 -33.98 36.35 -19.13
N ASN A 2 -33.07 36.72 -20.03
CA ASN A 2 -32.03 35.82 -20.53
C ASN A 2 -30.88 35.86 -19.53
N TYR A 3 -30.88 34.92 -18.59
CA TYR A 3 -29.72 34.68 -17.72
C TYR A 3 -28.64 34.02 -18.59
N THR A 4 -27.78 34.84 -19.18
CA THR A 4 -26.52 34.32 -19.72
C THR A 4 -25.66 34.00 -18.52
N VAL A 5 -25.50 32.71 -18.21
CA VAL A 5 -24.50 32.27 -17.24
C VAL A 5 -23.15 32.70 -17.80
N ASP A 6 -22.42 33.52 -17.05
CA ASP A 6 -21.07 33.93 -17.45
C ASP A 6 -20.27 32.68 -17.83
N ALA A 7 -19.67 32.66 -19.03
CA ALA A 7 -18.98 31.49 -19.56
C ALA A 7 -17.90 30.95 -18.59
N VAL A 8 -17.30 31.85 -17.80
CA VAL A 8 -16.35 31.53 -16.73
C VAL A 8 -17.00 30.72 -15.62
N VAL A 9 -18.20 31.12 -15.16
CA VAL A 9 -18.95 30.45 -14.10
C VAL A 9 -19.38 29.05 -14.56
N PHE A 10 -19.90 28.95 -15.78
CA PHE A 10 -20.25 27.66 -16.39
C PHE A 10 -19.04 26.73 -16.47
N ASN A 11 -17.90 27.23 -16.98
CA ASN A 11 -16.68 26.44 -17.15
C ASN A 11 -16.14 25.92 -15.80
N ASN A 12 -16.21 26.74 -14.74
CA ASN A 12 -15.77 26.34 -13.41
C ASN A 12 -16.62 25.20 -12.82
N TYR A 13 -17.95 25.33 -12.81
CA TYR A 13 -18.82 24.28 -12.28
C TYR A 13 -18.80 23.01 -13.14
N TRP A 14 -18.70 23.17 -14.46
CA TRP A 14 -18.57 22.03 -15.37
C TRP A 14 -17.26 21.27 -15.15
N GLY A 15 -16.15 21.98 -14.92
CA GLY A 15 -14.87 21.37 -14.56
C GLY A 15 -14.98 20.46 -13.32
N VAL A 16 -15.76 20.87 -12.31
CA VAL A 16 -15.92 20.08 -11.07
C VAL A 16 -16.65 18.78 -11.37
N VAL A 17 -17.72 18.84 -12.17
CA VAL A 17 -18.47 17.66 -12.61
C VAL A 17 -17.56 16.72 -13.39
N LEU A 18 -16.77 17.24 -14.32
CA LEU A 18 -15.81 16.44 -15.08
C LEU A 18 -14.79 15.79 -14.16
N ALA A 19 -14.17 16.54 -13.25
CA ALA A 19 -13.18 16.01 -12.31
C ALA A 19 -13.76 14.90 -11.41
N CYS A 20 -14.96 15.08 -10.87
CA CYS A 20 -15.65 14.06 -10.07
C CYS A 20 -16.03 12.84 -10.93
N THR A 21 -16.53 13.04 -12.15
CA THR A 21 -16.96 11.95 -13.03
C THR A 21 -15.77 11.10 -13.49
N TYR A 22 -14.71 11.72 -14.01
CA TYR A 22 -13.50 11.00 -14.41
C TYR A 22 -12.80 10.36 -13.21
N GLY A 23 -12.82 11.02 -12.05
CA GLY A 23 -12.35 10.46 -10.79
C GLY A 23 -13.10 9.19 -10.40
N SER A 24 -14.44 9.25 -10.26
CA SER A 24 -15.26 8.09 -9.90
C SER A 24 -15.14 6.94 -10.92
N PHE A 25 -15.00 7.24 -12.21
CA PHE A 25 -14.78 6.22 -13.24
C PHE A 25 -13.43 5.51 -13.05
N THR A 26 -12.36 6.29 -12.84
CA THR A 26 -11.01 5.75 -12.59
C THR A 26 -11.00 4.88 -11.34
N GLU A 27 -11.64 5.35 -10.27
CA GLU A 27 -11.75 4.63 -9.02
C GLU A 27 -12.54 3.32 -9.19
N LEU A 28 -13.65 3.34 -9.94
CA LEU A 28 -14.43 2.14 -10.21
C LEU A 28 -13.62 1.08 -10.96
N CYS A 29 -12.83 1.48 -11.96
CA CYS A 29 -11.94 0.57 -12.68
C CYS A 29 -10.90 -0.07 -11.76
N LEU A 30 -10.25 0.73 -10.91
CA LEU A 30 -9.25 0.25 -9.96
C LEU A 30 -9.87 -0.61 -8.84
N PHE A 31 -11.08 -0.26 -8.40
CA PHE A 31 -11.85 -1.05 -7.43
C PHE A 31 -12.16 -2.44 -7.98
N GLY A 32 -12.49 -2.56 -9.28
CA GLY A 32 -12.67 -3.86 -9.94
C GLY A 32 -11.41 -4.74 -9.87
N VAL A 33 -10.23 -4.16 -10.13
CA VAL A 33 -8.94 -4.85 -9.97
C VAL A 33 -8.71 -5.27 -8.52
N PHE A 34 -9.00 -4.37 -7.58
CA PHE A 34 -8.84 -4.63 -6.15
C PHE A 34 -9.76 -5.75 -5.65
N VAL A 35 -11.03 -5.78 -6.08
CA VAL A 35 -11.96 -6.88 -5.76
C VAL A 35 -11.40 -8.21 -6.25
N GLY A 36 -10.89 -8.30 -7.48
CA GLY A 36 -10.25 -9.52 -7.98
C GLY A 36 -9.09 -10.00 -7.10
N LEU A 37 -8.27 -9.07 -6.61
CA LEU A 37 -7.16 -9.38 -5.70
C LEU A 37 -7.63 -9.83 -4.31
N VAL A 38 -8.67 -9.18 -3.76
CA VAL A 38 -9.28 -9.59 -2.49
C VAL A 38 -9.89 -10.97 -2.61
N SER A 39 -10.60 -11.26 -3.70
CA SER A 39 -11.16 -12.60 -3.97
C SER A 39 -10.07 -13.67 -4.07
N ALA A 40 -8.98 -13.38 -4.79
CA ALA A 40 -7.83 -14.29 -4.86
C ALA A 40 -7.18 -14.51 -3.49
N THR A 41 -7.05 -13.43 -2.69
CA THR A 41 -6.51 -13.51 -1.33
C THR A 41 -7.41 -14.35 -0.44
N ALA A 42 -8.72 -14.09 -0.45
CA ALA A 42 -9.71 -14.83 0.33
C ALA A 42 -9.72 -16.32 -0.04
N TYR A 43 -9.69 -16.66 -1.33
CA TYR A 43 -9.61 -18.04 -1.80
C TYR A 43 -8.35 -18.76 -1.28
N LEU A 44 -7.18 -18.10 -1.36
CA LEU A 44 -5.92 -18.66 -0.89
C LEU A 44 -5.87 -18.83 0.63
N LEU A 45 -6.48 -17.90 1.36
CA LEU A 45 -6.49 -17.90 2.82
C LEU A 45 -7.50 -18.90 3.40
N HIS A 46 -8.66 -19.05 2.75
CA HIS A 46 -9.71 -20.00 3.14
C HIS A 46 -9.21 -21.46 3.06
N LYS A 47 -8.40 -21.80 2.06
CA LYS A 47 -7.89 -23.16 1.88
C LYS A 47 -6.88 -23.59 2.97
N ARG A 48 -6.33 -22.65 3.74
CA ARG A 48 -5.22 -22.89 4.69
C ARG A 48 -5.24 -21.86 5.82
N VAL A 49 -6.35 -21.74 6.56
CA VAL A 49 -6.33 -21.10 7.88
C VAL A 49 -5.45 -21.96 8.78
N GLN A 50 -4.14 -21.75 8.72
CA GLN A 50 -3.19 -22.21 9.73
C GLN A 50 -3.15 -21.17 10.84
N ASP A 51 -3.05 -21.65 12.06
CA ASP A 51 -3.04 -20.85 13.29
C ASP A 51 -2.06 -19.66 13.17
N GLY A 52 -2.59 -18.44 13.29
CA GLY A 52 -1.80 -17.20 13.31
C GLY A 52 -1.96 -16.24 12.12
N ARG A 53 -2.75 -16.55 11.09
CA ARG A 53 -2.98 -15.64 9.94
C ARG A 53 -4.22 -14.75 10.03
N TRP A 54 -4.94 -14.77 11.15
CA TRP A 54 -6.17 -13.99 11.35
C TRP A 54 -5.98 -12.49 11.20
N ALA A 55 -4.82 -11.95 11.59
CA ALA A 55 -4.49 -10.54 11.44
C ALA A 55 -4.45 -10.11 9.95
N LEU A 56 -4.02 -10.98 9.04
CA LEU A 56 -4.00 -10.72 7.60
C LEU A 56 -5.40 -10.79 6.99
N VAL A 57 -6.24 -11.72 7.47
CA VAL A 57 -7.66 -11.80 7.07
C VAL A 57 -8.36 -10.50 7.48
N LEU A 58 -8.21 -10.11 8.75
CA LEU A 58 -8.84 -8.92 9.31
C LEU A 58 -8.41 -7.65 8.56
N ALA A 59 -7.12 -7.50 8.28
CA ALA A 59 -6.62 -6.37 7.51
C ALA A 59 -7.18 -6.36 6.06
N THR A 60 -7.29 -7.52 5.41
CA THR A 60 -7.86 -7.62 4.06
C THR A 60 -9.34 -7.23 4.06
N CYS A 61 -10.10 -7.69 5.06
CA CYS A 61 -11.50 -7.31 5.23
C CYS A 61 -11.65 -5.80 5.53
N ALA A 62 -10.80 -5.24 6.38
CA ALA A 62 -10.80 -3.81 6.70
C ALA A 62 -10.49 -2.95 5.47
N MET A 63 -9.44 -3.29 4.70
CA MET A 63 -9.13 -2.60 3.44
C MET A 63 -10.27 -2.72 2.44
N ALA A 64 -10.94 -3.88 2.37
CA ALA A 64 -12.10 -4.07 1.49
C ALA A 64 -13.29 -3.19 1.88
N LEU A 65 -13.57 -3.07 3.18
CA LEU A 65 -14.60 -2.18 3.71
C LEU A 65 -14.30 -0.70 3.44
N PHE A 66 -13.07 -0.26 3.68
CA PHE A 66 -12.71 1.13 3.40
C PHE A 66 -12.73 1.44 1.91
N ALA A 67 -12.30 0.52 1.05
CA ALA A 67 -12.36 0.68 -0.40
C ALA A 67 -13.80 0.83 -0.91
N THR A 68 -14.76 0.06 -0.38
CA THR A 68 -16.17 0.17 -0.76
C THR A 68 -16.80 1.46 -0.26
N LEU A 69 -16.53 1.84 0.99
CA LEU A 69 -17.00 3.11 1.56
C LEU A 69 -16.45 4.32 0.79
N GLN A 70 -15.18 4.28 0.40
CA GLN A 70 -14.56 5.34 -0.39
C GLN A 70 -15.24 5.50 -1.76
N LEU A 71 -15.44 4.39 -2.47
CA LEU A 71 -16.11 4.39 -3.78
C LEU A 71 -17.54 4.95 -3.66
N ALA A 72 -18.29 4.53 -2.64
CA ALA A 72 -19.64 5.02 -2.39
C ALA A 72 -19.66 6.53 -2.12
N ALA A 73 -18.72 7.02 -1.31
CA ALA A 73 -18.59 8.44 -0.99
C ALA A 73 -18.22 9.28 -2.24
N MET A 74 -17.34 8.75 -3.12
CA MET A 74 -16.98 9.41 -4.38
C MET A 74 -18.13 9.46 -5.38
N ILE A 75 -18.95 8.41 -5.48
CA ILE A 75 -20.16 8.43 -6.29
C ILE A 75 -21.13 9.51 -5.77
N GLN A 76 -21.31 9.62 -4.44
CA GLN A 76 -22.15 10.67 -3.87
C GLN A 76 -21.59 12.08 -4.10
N LEU A 77 -20.27 12.25 -4.01
CA LEU A 77 -19.63 13.51 -4.34
C LEU A 77 -19.90 13.92 -5.81
N ASN A 78 -19.90 12.96 -6.74
CA ASN A 78 -20.24 13.20 -8.15
C ASN A 78 -21.70 13.62 -8.33
N VAL A 79 -22.64 12.98 -7.62
CA VAL A 79 -24.06 13.38 -7.63
C VAL A 79 -24.22 14.82 -7.11
N LEU A 80 -23.54 15.17 -6.02
CA LEU A 80 -23.58 16.53 -5.45
C LEU A 80 -22.94 17.56 -6.39
N ALA A 81 -21.82 17.23 -7.05
CA ALA A 81 -21.21 18.08 -8.07
C ALA A 81 -22.20 18.40 -9.21
N PHE A 82 -22.92 17.39 -9.68
CA PHE A 82 -23.93 17.57 -10.72
C PHE A 82 -25.13 18.42 -10.26
N ARG A 83 -25.55 18.28 -9.00
CA ARG A 83 -26.58 19.15 -8.40
C ARG A 83 -26.13 20.61 -8.35
N ILE A 84 -24.89 20.87 -7.92
CA ILE A 84 -24.33 22.24 -7.91
C ILE A 84 -24.30 22.83 -9.31
N PHE A 85 -23.84 22.07 -10.31
CA PHE A 85 -23.84 22.52 -11.70
C PHE A 85 -25.24 22.87 -12.21
N ARG A 86 -26.26 22.06 -11.89
CA ARG A 86 -27.65 22.38 -12.26
C ARG A 86 -28.12 23.69 -11.64
N LEU A 87 -27.85 23.90 -10.36
CA LEU A 87 -28.21 25.14 -9.66
C LEU A 87 -27.49 26.37 -10.25
N ALA A 88 -26.23 26.20 -10.65
CA ALA A 88 -25.47 27.24 -11.32
C ALA A 88 -26.08 27.62 -12.68
N VAL A 89 -26.47 26.63 -13.48
CA VAL A 89 -27.12 26.86 -14.79
C VAL A 89 -28.48 27.52 -14.63
N GLN A 90 -29.21 27.21 -13.56
CA GLN A 90 -30.51 27.82 -13.24
C GLN A 90 -30.39 29.24 -12.67
N GLY A 91 -29.17 29.72 -12.36
CA GLY A 91 -28.94 31.03 -11.77
C GLY A 91 -29.24 31.11 -10.26
N GLU A 92 -29.64 30.01 -9.61
CA GLU A 92 -29.93 29.97 -8.16
C GLU A 92 -28.69 30.22 -7.29
N MET A 93 -27.50 29.95 -7.84
CA MET A 93 -26.22 30.25 -7.19
C MET A 93 -25.94 31.75 -7.11
N ALA A 94 -26.49 32.55 -8.03
CA ALA A 94 -26.31 34.01 -8.03
C ALA A 94 -27.28 34.72 -7.08
N THR A 95 -28.42 34.09 -6.77
CA THR A 95 -29.46 34.65 -5.91
C THR A 95 -29.27 34.30 -4.43
N ASN A 96 -28.18 33.61 -4.06
CA ASN A 96 -27.86 33.17 -2.70
C ASN A 96 -29.06 32.50 -2.00
N SER A 97 -29.75 31.61 -2.71
CA SER A 97 -30.89 30.89 -2.12
C SER A 97 -30.41 29.97 -0.99
N THR A 98 -31.23 29.83 0.06
CA THR A 98 -30.95 28.90 1.18
C THR A 98 -30.78 27.45 0.70
N HIS A 99 -31.48 27.09 -0.37
CA HIS A 99 -31.37 25.80 -1.03
C HIS A 99 -29.99 25.61 -1.69
N ALA A 100 -29.49 26.60 -2.43
CA ALA A 100 -28.19 26.53 -3.07
C ALA A 100 -27.04 26.41 -2.04
N ALA A 101 -27.11 27.19 -0.96
CA ALA A 101 -26.15 27.11 0.14
C ALA A 101 -26.11 25.70 0.76
N GLY A 102 -27.27 25.10 1.06
CA GLY A 102 -27.34 23.76 1.65
C GLY A 102 -26.75 22.64 0.77
N VAL A 103 -26.84 22.76 -0.56
CA VAL A 103 -26.23 21.79 -1.49
C VAL A 103 -24.71 21.93 -1.52
N VAL A 104 -24.19 23.15 -1.47
CA VAL A 104 -22.74 23.40 -1.37
C VAL A 104 -22.18 22.90 -0.04
N ASP A 105 -22.87 23.15 1.07
CA ASP A 105 -22.47 22.63 2.38
C ASP A 105 -22.46 21.10 2.40
N SER A 106 -23.48 20.47 1.81
CA SER A 106 -23.51 19.00 1.65
C SER A 106 -22.32 18.47 0.85
N PHE A 107 -21.90 19.19 -0.20
CA PHE A 107 -20.71 18.84 -0.98
C PHE A 107 -19.42 18.97 -0.17
N ASN A 108 -19.25 20.05 0.60
CA ASN A 108 -18.08 20.26 1.44
C ASN A 108 -17.97 19.18 2.56
N VAL A 109 -19.09 18.87 3.21
CA VAL A 109 -19.16 17.79 4.21
C VAL A 109 -18.83 16.45 3.57
N MET A 110 -19.40 16.12 2.41
CA MET A 110 -19.09 14.88 1.70
C MET A 110 -17.61 14.81 1.29
N TYR A 111 -17.04 15.91 0.83
CA TYR A 111 -15.62 16.00 0.49
C TYR A 111 -14.72 15.77 1.72
N SER A 112 -15.10 16.33 2.88
CA SER A 112 -14.43 16.09 4.16
C SER A 112 -14.50 14.62 4.58
N ILE A 113 -15.67 13.97 4.43
CA ILE A 113 -15.85 12.53 4.69
C ILE A 113 -14.93 11.71 3.78
N CYS A 114 -14.85 12.04 2.48
CA CYS A 114 -13.99 11.35 1.54
C CYS A 114 -12.50 11.44 1.90
N ASN A 115 -12.03 12.60 2.40
CA ASN A 115 -10.66 12.74 2.89
C ASN A 115 -10.43 11.92 4.17
N SER A 116 -11.39 11.94 5.09
CA SER A 116 -11.29 11.22 6.36
C SER A 116 -11.25 9.70 6.15
N LEU A 117 -12.06 9.18 5.21
CA LEU A 117 -12.03 7.77 4.80
C LEU A 117 -10.69 7.40 4.16
N LEU A 118 -10.13 8.25 3.31
CA LEU A 118 -8.81 8.04 2.72
C LEU A 118 -7.72 7.95 3.81
N ILE A 119 -7.73 8.88 4.78
CA ILE A 119 -6.76 8.88 5.89
C ILE A 119 -6.91 7.62 6.74
N ALA A 120 -8.14 7.23 7.09
CA ALA A 120 -8.40 6.01 7.84
C ALA A 120 -7.92 4.76 7.09
N ASN A 121 -8.15 4.69 5.77
CA ASN A 121 -7.65 3.60 4.95
C ASN A 121 -6.11 3.57 4.88
N ASN A 122 -5.48 4.75 4.83
CA ASN A 122 -4.03 4.86 4.85
C ASN A 122 -3.45 4.35 6.18
N MET A 123 -4.10 4.65 7.30
CA MET A 123 -3.72 4.10 8.61
C MET A 123 -3.77 2.58 8.65
N VAL A 124 -4.80 1.95 8.08
CA VAL A 124 -4.91 0.49 8.02
C VAL A 124 -3.78 -0.10 7.16
N THR A 125 -3.52 0.52 6.03
CA THR A 125 -2.50 0.07 5.07
C THR A 125 -1.09 0.19 5.67
N ASP A 126 -0.76 1.35 6.23
CA ASP A 126 0.53 1.61 6.87
C ASP A 126 0.74 0.73 8.11
N SER A 127 -0.32 0.49 8.90
CA SER A 127 -0.27 -0.43 10.04
C SER A 127 0.11 -1.85 9.61
N LEU A 128 -0.35 -2.30 8.44
CA LEU A 128 0.02 -3.60 7.89
C LEU A 128 1.47 -3.63 7.38
N PHE A 129 1.98 -2.53 6.79
CA PHE A 129 3.41 -2.40 6.47
C PHE A 129 4.29 -2.39 7.72
N ILE A 130 3.86 -1.66 8.75
CA ILE A 130 4.49 -1.60 10.08
C ILE A 130 4.55 -3.00 10.70
N TYR A 131 3.44 -3.74 10.70
CA TYR A 131 3.37 -5.10 11.23
C TYR A 131 4.34 -6.05 10.51
N ARG A 132 4.44 -5.93 9.17
CA ARG A 132 5.40 -6.72 8.38
C ARG A 132 6.84 -6.35 8.70
N CYS A 133 7.13 -5.05 8.80
CA CYS A 133 8.45 -4.55 9.18
C CYS A 133 8.84 -5.12 10.56
N TYR A 134 7.93 -5.07 11.53
CA TYR A 134 8.14 -5.64 12.86
C TYR A 134 8.50 -7.13 12.83
N ILE A 135 7.80 -7.95 12.04
CA ILE A 135 8.09 -9.38 11.89
C ILE A 135 9.46 -9.61 11.23
N VAL A 136 9.76 -8.88 10.16
CA VAL A 136 11.02 -9.03 9.39
C VAL A 136 12.24 -8.60 10.22
N TRP A 137 12.07 -7.67 11.14
CA TRP A 137 13.10 -7.25 12.10
C TRP A 137 13.12 -8.09 13.38
N ASN A 138 12.67 -9.34 13.31
CA ASN A 138 12.65 -10.29 14.43
C ASN A 138 11.95 -9.72 15.69
N ARG A 139 10.83 -9.02 15.50
CA ARG A 139 10.03 -8.41 16.57
C ARG A 139 10.76 -7.33 17.39
N ASN A 140 11.75 -6.66 16.80
CA ASN A 140 12.43 -5.54 17.45
C ASN A 140 11.62 -4.23 17.31
N ILE A 141 10.97 -3.80 18.39
CA ILE A 141 10.08 -2.63 18.38
C ILE A 141 10.82 -1.31 18.11
N ARG A 142 12.13 -1.24 18.43
CA ARG A 142 12.93 0.00 18.31
C ARG A 142 12.96 0.56 16.89
N VAL A 143 12.95 -0.31 15.89
CA VAL A 143 12.99 0.07 14.47
C VAL A 143 11.64 0.63 13.98
N VAL A 144 10.56 0.27 14.65
CA VAL A 144 9.18 0.52 14.20
C VAL A 144 8.56 1.74 14.89
N ILE A 145 9.15 2.21 15.99
CA ILE A 145 8.71 3.42 16.72
C ILE A 145 8.69 4.65 15.79
N VAL A 146 9.72 4.84 14.96
CA VAL A 146 9.82 6.01 14.07
C VAL A 146 8.66 6.04 13.05
N PRO A 147 8.37 4.97 12.30
CA PRO A 147 7.18 4.90 11.46
C PRO A 147 5.85 5.09 12.20
N ILE A 148 5.70 4.52 13.41
CA ILE A 148 4.46 4.67 14.19
C ILE A 148 4.23 6.13 14.58
N LEU A 149 5.27 6.83 15.06
CA LEU A 149 5.15 8.24 15.43
C LEU A 149 4.80 9.10 14.22
N THR A 150 5.46 8.86 13.08
CA THR A 150 5.20 9.63 11.86
C THR A 150 3.79 9.36 11.30
N LEU A 151 3.30 8.13 11.42
CA LEU A 151 1.92 7.76 11.11
C LEU A 151 0.91 8.53 11.98
N LEU A 152 1.11 8.56 13.30
CA LEU A 152 0.18 9.23 14.21
C LEU A 152 0.14 10.74 13.98
N VAL A 153 1.31 11.37 13.75
CA VAL A 153 1.40 12.79 13.42
C VAL A 153 0.72 13.10 12.09
N SER A 154 1.00 12.33 11.04
CA SER A 154 0.39 12.54 9.73
C SER A 154 -1.13 12.30 9.74
N ALA A 155 -1.60 11.28 10.45
CA ALA A 155 -3.04 11.02 10.62
C ALA A 155 -3.73 12.17 11.37
N GLY A 156 -3.17 12.63 12.49
CA GLY A 156 -3.72 13.74 13.28
C GLY A 156 -3.83 15.04 12.46
N LEU A 157 -2.76 15.40 11.75
CA LEU A 157 -2.75 16.57 10.88
C LEU A 157 -3.74 16.42 9.70
N GLY A 158 -3.86 15.21 9.15
CA GLY A 158 -4.81 14.90 8.08
C GLY A 158 -6.27 15.03 8.51
N PHE A 159 -6.63 14.50 9.68
CA PHE A 159 -8.00 14.64 10.21
C PHE A 159 -8.34 16.10 10.52
N LEU A 160 -7.40 16.85 11.10
CA LEU A 160 -7.58 18.28 11.35
C LEU A 160 -7.81 19.04 10.03
N CYS A 161 -6.98 18.79 9.02
CA CYS A 161 -7.16 19.38 7.69
C CYS A 161 -8.49 18.98 7.02
N SER A 162 -8.96 17.76 7.24
CA SER A 162 -10.24 17.27 6.71
C SER A 162 -11.42 17.92 7.42
N TYR A 163 -11.33 18.15 8.73
CA TYR A 163 -12.35 18.82 9.52
C TYR A 163 -12.54 20.28 9.09
N GLU A 164 -11.43 21.02 8.92
CA GLU A 164 -11.41 22.38 8.38
C GLU A 164 -12.06 22.44 6.98
N ALA A 165 -11.92 21.38 6.18
CA ALA A 165 -12.57 21.29 4.87
C ALA A 165 -14.10 21.20 4.94
N GLY A 166 -14.65 20.62 6.01
CA GLY A 166 -16.09 20.42 6.19
C GLY A 166 -16.82 21.58 6.87
N HIS A 167 -16.12 22.41 7.65
CA HIS A 167 -16.72 23.51 8.41
C HIS A 167 -15.96 24.83 8.19
N PRO A 168 -16.29 25.61 7.15
CA PRO A 168 -15.61 26.87 6.84
C PRO A 168 -15.88 28.02 7.84
N SER A 169 -16.43 27.76 9.03
CA SER A 169 -16.73 28.80 10.03
C SER A 169 -15.48 29.26 10.80
N ASN A 170 -15.55 30.48 11.36
CA ASN A 170 -14.45 31.33 11.87
C ASN A 170 -13.55 30.80 13.01
N ILE A 171 -13.45 29.49 13.25
CA ILE A 171 -12.57 28.93 14.29
C ILE A 171 -11.15 28.79 13.70
N HIS A 172 -10.52 29.93 13.39
CA HIS A 172 -9.11 30.03 13.04
C HIS A 172 -8.25 29.72 14.27
N VAL A 173 -8.00 28.45 14.58
CA VAL A 173 -7.01 28.12 15.61
C VAL A 173 -5.77 27.47 14.99
N ILE A 174 -5.88 26.68 13.91
CA ILE A 174 -4.71 26.08 13.25
C ILE A 174 -4.95 25.86 11.74
N HIS A 175 -4.39 26.73 10.88
CA HIS A 175 -4.30 26.44 9.44
C HIS A 175 -3.19 25.42 9.18
N VAL A 176 -3.57 24.16 8.99
CA VAL A 176 -2.64 23.11 8.57
C VAL A 176 -2.49 23.16 7.05
N ASP A 177 -1.26 23.35 6.58
CA ASP A 177 -0.96 23.26 5.15
C ASP A 177 -1.07 21.79 4.69
N VAL A 178 -1.97 21.53 3.75
CA VAL A 178 -2.16 20.23 3.08
C VAL A 178 -0.83 19.67 2.56
N ARG A 179 0.09 20.55 2.11
CA ARG A 179 1.42 20.17 1.61
C ARG A 179 2.25 19.49 2.69
N LEU A 180 2.16 19.95 3.95
CA LEU A 180 2.86 19.34 5.08
C LEU A 180 2.29 17.95 5.41
N VAL A 181 0.97 17.80 5.37
CA VAL A 181 0.31 16.50 5.60
C VAL A 181 0.76 15.47 4.57
N ILE A 182 0.70 15.81 3.29
CA ILE A 182 1.09 14.89 2.21
C ILE A 182 2.60 14.60 2.27
N GLY A 183 3.43 15.60 2.56
CA GLY A 183 4.87 15.42 2.75
C GLY A 183 5.20 14.41 3.86
N MET A 184 4.51 14.49 5.00
CA MET A 184 4.69 13.53 6.10
C MET A 184 4.25 12.11 5.72
N VAL A 185 3.15 11.97 4.98
CA VAL A 185 2.68 10.67 4.47
C VAL A 185 3.71 10.06 3.50
N LEU A 186 4.27 10.86 2.60
CA LEU A 186 5.33 10.44 1.68
C LEU A 186 6.59 9.98 2.43
N ILE A 187 7.06 10.77 3.40
CA ILE A 187 8.23 10.42 4.22
C ILE A 187 8.00 9.10 4.96
N THR A 188 6.83 8.93 5.57
CA THR A 188 6.46 7.69 6.29
C THR A 188 6.53 6.49 5.36
N ASN A 189 5.96 6.61 4.16
CA ASN A 189 5.93 5.54 3.18
C ASN A 189 7.33 5.19 2.64
N VAL A 190 8.17 6.19 2.35
CA VAL A 190 9.56 5.98 1.93
C VAL A 190 10.39 5.32 3.03
N ILE A 191 10.22 5.74 4.30
CA ILE A 191 10.91 5.11 5.45
C ILE A 191 10.48 3.65 5.60
N LEU A 192 9.17 3.36 5.58
CA LEU A 192 8.66 1.99 5.70
C LEU A 192 9.14 1.10 4.56
N MET A 193 9.10 1.62 3.34
CA MET A 193 9.57 0.94 2.13
C MET A 193 11.07 0.62 2.25
N THR A 194 11.91 1.61 2.57
CA THR A 194 13.37 1.43 2.68
C THR A 194 13.78 0.51 3.83
N LEU A 195 13.16 0.62 5.01
CA LEU A 195 13.44 -0.25 6.16
C LEU A 195 13.07 -1.71 5.88
N THR A 196 11.93 -1.94 5.24
CA THR A 196 11.48 -3.28 4.88
C THR A 196 12.35 -3.86 3.78
N ALA A 197 12.61 -3.08 2.73
CA ALA A 197 13.44 -3.45 1.59
C ALA A 197 14.89 -3.77 2.00
N GLY A 198 15.50 -2.88 2.78
CA GLY A 198 16.89 -3.01 3.24
C GLY A 198 17.11 -4.23 4.12
N ARG A 199 16.19 -4.54 5.04
CA ARG A 199 16.30 -5.73 5.89
C ARG A 199 16.14 -7.03 5.11
N ILE A 200 15.20 -7.07 4.15
CA ILE A 200 15.07 -8.20 3.23
C ILE A 200 16.36 -8.41 2.44
N TRP A 201 16.96 -7.34 1.93
CA TRP A 201 18.24 -7.41 1.22
C TRP A 201 19.39 -7.90 2.12
N TRP A 202 19.46 -7.44 3.36
CA TRP A 202 20.46 -7.88 4.34
C TRP A 202 20.37 -9.38 4.62
N ILE A 203 19.17 -9.88 4.94
CA ILE A 203 18.93 -11.31 5.22
C ILE A 203 19.32 -12.16 4.01
N ARG A 204 19.03 -11.68 2.79
CA ARG A 204 19.46 -12.37 1.56
C ARG A 204 20.97 -12.52 1.49
N ARG A 205 21.71 -11.45 1.73
CA ARG A 205 23.18 -11.43 1.66
C ARG A 205 23.80 -12.40 2.65
N GLU A 206 23.25 -12.47 3.86
CA GLU A 206 23.71 -13.35 4.93
C GLU A 206 23.49 -14.84 4.58
N VAL A 207 22.31 -15.19 4.06
CA VAL A 207 22.00 -16.57 3.63
C VAL A 207 22.87 -17.01 2.44
N THR A 208 23.16 -16.12 1.49
CA THR A 208 24.02 -16.45 0.33
C THR A 208 25.50 -16.58 0.68
N GLY A 209 25.96 -15.98 1.78
CA GLY A 209 27.36 -16.02 2.19
C GLY A 209 27.75 -17.29 2.96
N VAL A 210 26.78 -18.08 3.44
CA VAL A 210 27.00 -19.19 4.38
C VAL A 210 26.76 -20.57 3.76
N LEU A 211 26.12 -20.67 2.58
CA LEU A 211 25.79 -21.97 1.96
C LEU A 211 26.86 -22.46 0.97
N GLU A 212 27.34 -23.70 1.17
CA GLU A 212 28.32 -24.40 0.33
C GLU A 212 27.74 -24.81 -1.05
N PRO A 213 28.50 -24.74 -2.17
CA PRO A 213 27.99 -24.86 -3.55
C PRO A 213 27.24 -26.15 -3.94
N SER A 214 27.35 -27.23 -3.14
CA SER A 214 26.77 -28.55 -3.43
C SER A 214 25.30 -28.70 -2.97
N ILE A 215 24.94 -28.10 -1.82
CA ILE A 215 23.55 -28.03 -1.33
C ILE A 215 22.75 -26.93 -2.06
N VAL A 216 23.50 -25.97 -2.60
CA VAL A 216 23.03 -24.82 -3.36
C VAL A 216 22.21 -25.21 -4.58
N ARG A 217 22.34 -26.36 -5.26
CA ARG A 217 21.46 -26.67 -6.43
C ARG A 217 20.01 -26.99 -6.06
N THR A 218 19.77 -27.75 -5.00
CA THR A 218 18.41 -28.13 -4.57
C THR A 218 17.77 -27.02 -3.74
N TYR A 219 18.58 -26.32 -2.92
CA TYR A 219 18.14 -25.10 -2.25
C TYR A 219 18.03 -23.93 -3.22
N ASN A 220 18.78 -23.86 -4.32
CA ASN A 220 18.64 -22.82 -5.36
C ASN A 220 17.32 -22.93 -6.08
N THR A 221 16.63 -24.07 -6.17
CA THR A 221 15.28 -24.03 -6.75
C THR A 221 14.31 -23.34 -5.78
N VAL A 222 14.39 -23.63 -4.48
CA VAL A 222 13.56 -22.99 -3.44
C VAL A 222 13.98 -21.53 -3.19
N ILE A 223 15.29 -21.24 -3.23
CA ILE A 223 15.93 -19.93 -3.08
C ILE A 223 15.83 -19.12 -4.38
N ALA A 224 15.84 -19.69 -5.58
CA ALA A 224 15.53 -19.01 -6.84
C ALA A 224 14.04 -18.66 -6.91
N ILE A 225 13.16 -19.58 -6.48
CA ILE A 225 11.73 -19.29 -6.23
C ILE A 225 11.58 -18.26 -5.08
N MET A 226 12.59 -18.10 -4.21
CA MET A 226 12.71 -17.04 -3.16
C MET A 226 13.32 -15.73 -3.68
N GLN A 227 14.02 -15.72 -4.82
CA GLN A 227 15.09 -14.73 -5.04
C GLN A 227 14.67 -13.40 -5.65
N ALA A 228 13.65 -13.29 -6.49
CA ALA A 228 13.49 -12.05 -7.27
C ALA A 228 12.32 -11.09 -6.91
N PRO A 229 11.07 -11.51 -6.60
CA PRO A 229 9.95 -10.57 -6.76
C PRO A 229 9.50 -9.72 -5.55
N PRO A 230 9.66 -10.05 -4.24
CA PRO A 230 9.02 -9.23 -3.21
C PRO A 230 9.69 -7.87 -3.04
N LEU A 231 11.03 -7.80 -3.14
CA LEU A 231 11.77 -6.54 -2.98
C LEU A 231 11.51 -5.58 -4.16
N TYR A 232 11.70 -6.08 -5.38
CA TYR A 232 11.45 -5.32 -6.60
C TYR A 232 10.00 -4.83 -6.66
N PHE A 233 9.05 -5.68 -6.29
CA PHE A 233 7.63 -5.31 -6.30
C PHE A 233 7.22 -4.38 -5.15
N LEU A 234 7.76 -4.55 -3.95
CA LEU A 234 7.58 -3.57 -2.85
C LEU A 234 8.12 -2.21 -3.29
N LEU A 235 9.24 -2.21 -4.02
CA LEU A 235 9.81 -0.99 -4.58
C LEU A 235 8.93 -0.40 -5.68
N GLU A 236 8.47 -1.21 -6.62
CA GLU A 236 7.62 -0.78 -7.74
C GLU A 236 6.28 -0.24 -7.25
N SER A 237 5.59 -0.98 -6.37
CA SER A 237 4.29 -0.57 -5.83
C SER A 237 4.37 0.60 -4.85
N GLY A 238 5.41 0.68 -4.03
CA GLY A 238 5.67 1.84 -3.17
C GLY A 238 6.06 3.09 -3.96
N ALA A 239 6.81 2.94 -5.06
CA ALA A 239 7.15 4.04 -5.95
C ALA A 239 5.91 4.57 -6.68
N ILE A 240 5.03 3.68 -7.17
CA ILE A 240 3.75 4.06 -7.79
C ILE A 240 2.89 4.87 -6.81
N TYR A 241 2.84 4.46 -5.53
CA TYR A 241 2.15 5.21 -4.49
C TYR A 241 2.78 6.59 -4.22
N CYS A 242 4.12 6.67 -4.13
CA CYS A 242 4.79 7.95 -3.92
C CYS A 242 4.56 8.91 -5.10
N ILE A 243 4.65 8.41 -6.33
CA ILE A 243 4.44 9.19 -7.56
C ILE A 243 3.00 9.69 -7.63
N SER A 244 2.02 8.83 -7.31
CA SER A 244 0.60 9.22 -7.34
C SER A 244 0.25 10.30 -6.31
N MET A 245 0.95 10.33 -5.17
CA MET A 245 0.80 11.36 -4.13
C MET A 245 1.51 12.68 -4.46
N VAL A 246 2.60 12.67 -5.23
CA VAL A 246 3.33 13.89 -5.64
C VAL A 246 2.53 14.75 -6.61
N ILE A 247 1.76 14.14 -7.51
CA ILE A 247 1.01 14.86 -8.56
C ILE A 247 -0.04 15.83 -7.98
N PRO A 248 -0.88 15.44 -7.00
CA PRO A 248 -1.76 16.36 -6.28
C PRO A 248 -1.02 17.52 -5.60
N VAL A 249 0.15 17.26 -4.99
CA VAL A 249 0.95 18.30 -4.30
C VAL A 249 1.43 19.36 -5.29
N VAL A 250 2.05 18.92 -6.39
CA VAL A 250 2.55 19.81 -7.44
C VAL A 250 1.40 20.62 -8.04
N SER A 251 0.24 20.00 -8.19
CA SER A 251 -0.90 20.68 -8.77
C SER A 251 -1.49 21.74 -7.83
N VAL A 252 -1.53 21.48 -6.52
CA VAL A 252 -1.92 22.49 -5.52
C VAL A 252 -0.90 23.62 -5.41
N SER A 253 0.38 23.37 -5.68
CA SER A 253 1.43 24.41 -5.66
C SER A 253 1.57 25.21 -6.95
N VAL A 254 1.19 24.64 -8.09
CA VAL A 254 1.22 25.32 -9.40
C VAL A 254 -0.07 26.11 -9.66
N LEU A 255 -1.22 25.64 -9.15
CA LEU A 255 -2.53 26.27 -9.37
C LEU A 255 -2.95 27.23 -8.23
N ASP A 256 -2.00 27.97 -7.65
CA ASP A 256 -2.25 28.82 -6.49
C ASP A 256 -3.39 29.83 -6.76
N PRO A 257 -4.51 29.82 -5.99
CA PRO A 257 -5.70 30.66 -6.22
C PRO A 257 -5.42 32.17 -6.21
N ARG A 258 -4.26 32.58 -5.68
CA ARG A 258 -3.82 33.98 -5.61
C ARG A 258 -3.59 34.61 -6.98
N GLN A 259 -3.39 33.82 -8.04
CA GLN A 259 -3.22 34.37 -9.40
C GLN A 259 -4.55 34.59 -10.15
N ILE A 260 -5.68 34.04 -9.68
CA ILE A 260 -6.96 34.05 -10.42
C ILE A 260 -7.95 35.12 -9.89
N GLY A 261 -7.63 35.84 -8.80
CA GLY A 261 -8.40 37.01 -8.36
C GLY A 261 -9.82 36.72 -7.85
N VAL A 262 -10.13 35.48 -7.44
CA VAL A 262 -11.46 35.07 -6.97
C VAL A 262 -11.53 35.06 -5.43
N PRO A 263 -12.59 35.57 -4.79
CA PRO A 263 -12.69 35.67 -3.34
C PRO A 263 -12.58 34.31 -2.61
N PRO A 264 -11.85 34.23 -1.48
CA PRO A 264 -11.55 32.98 -0.77
C PRO A 264 -12.76 32.22 -0.23
N SER A 265 -13.88 32.89 0.02
CA SER A 265 -15.07 32.33 0.68
C SER A 265 -15.95 31.49 -0.26
N THR A 266 -15.93 31.75 -1.57
CA THR A 266 -16.78 31.05 -2.55
C THR A 266 -16.03 29.91 -3.25
N PHE A 267 -14.69 29.89 -3.18
CA PHE A 267 -13.85 29.11 -4.10
C PHE A 267 -12.85 28.15 -3.43
N ARG A 268 -12.75 28.12 -2.09
CA ARG A 268 -11.71 27.34 -1.38
C ARG A 268 -11.75 25.82 -1.64
N TYR A 269 -12.91 25.30 -2.04
CA TYR A 269 -13.13 23.87 -2.33
C TYR A 269 -13.53 23.60 -3.78
N LEU A 270 -13.65 24.66 -4.57
CA LEU A 270 -13.94 24.64 -6.00
C LEU A 270 -12.67 25.03 -6.79
N GLN A 271 -11.48 24.63 -6.30
CA GLN A 271 -10.19 24.81 -6.98
C GLN A 271 -10.32 24.41 -8.46
N PRO A 272 -9.57 25.06 -9.38
CA PRO A 272 -9.71 24.88 -10.82
C PRO A 272 -9.62 23.39 -11.12
N SER A 273 -10.79 22.82 -11.40
CA SER A 273 -11.07 21.40 -11.39
C SER A 273 -10.62 20.83 -12.72
N HIS A 274 -9.29 20.83 -12.89
CA HIS A 274 -8.71 20.10 -14.00
C HIS A 274 -9.09 18.63 -13.83
N PRO A 275 -9.71 18.00 -14.83
CA PRO A 275 -10.18 16.63 -14.72
C PRO A 275 -9.04 15.66 -14.38
N VAL A 276 -7.82 16.00 -14.80
CA VAL A 276 -6.56 15.31 -14.45
C VAL A 276 -6.37 15.19 -12.94
N LEU A 277 -6.65 16.25 -12.18
CA LEU A 277 -6.52 16.24 -10.71
C LEU A 277 -7.52 15.32 -10.04
N GLY A 278 -8.76 15.33 -10.53
CA GLY A 278 -9.81 14.43 -10.06
C GLY A 278 -9.43 12.96 -10.26
N ILE A 279 -8.88 12.63 -11.43
CA ILE A 279 -8.40 11.29 -11.77
C ILE A 279 -7.31 10.83 -10.79
N PHE A 280 -6.25 11.62 -10.61
CA PHE A 280 -5.14 11.22 -9.73
C PHE A 280 -5.59 11.08 -8.28
N ARG A 281 -6.37 12.04 -7.78
CA ARG A 281 -6.89 12.00 -6.41
C ARG A 281 -7.78 10.79 -6.16
N ALA A 282 -8.64 10.43 -7.10
CA ALA A 282 -9.53 9.27 -6.97
C ALA A 282 -8.82 7.92 -7.17
N ALA A 283 -7.65 7.91 -7.83
CA ALA A 283 -6.86 6.69 -8.02
C ALA A 283 -6.10 6.27 -6.75
N VAL A 284 -5.68 7.23 -5.92
CA VAL A 284 -4.85 7.01 -4.72
C VAL A 284 -5.39 5.94 -3.76
N PRO A 285 -6.66 5.98 -3.32
CA PRO A 285 -7.18 5.00 -2.34
C PRO A 285 -7.05 3.55 -2.83
N GLN A 286 -7.31 3.31 -4.12
CA GLN A 286 -7.30 1.95 -4.69
C GLN A 286 -5.86 1.48 -4.94
N ILE A 287 -4.98 2.34 -5.45
CA ILE A 287 -3.54 2.04 -5.61
C ILE A 287 -2.93 1.60 -4.26
N MET A 288 -3.27 2.33 -3.20
CA MET A 288 -2.81 2.06 -1.85
C MET A 288 -3.25 0.68 -1.33
N ASN A 289 -4.44 0.22 -1.70
CA ASN A 289 -4.94 -1.10 -1.31
C ASN A 289 -4.39 -2.25 -2.18
N ILE A 290 -4.07 -1.98 -3.44
CA ILE A 290 -3.56 -2.97 -4.40
C ILE A 290 -2.17 -3.47 -3.97
N ALA A 291 -1.27 -2.56 -3.58
CA ALA A 291 0.11 -2.87 -3.20
C ALA A 291 0.23 -3.91 -2.06
N PRO A 292 -0.36 -3.69 -0.87
CA PRO A 292 -0.27 -4.65 0.24
C PRO A 292 -0.93 -5.98 -0.10
N THR A 293 -2.05 -5.97 -0.83
CA THR A 293 -2.82 -7.16 -1.21
C THR A 293 -2.02 -8.05 -2.18
N LEU A 294 -1.37 -7.47 -3.19
CA LEU A 294 -0.50 -8.21 -4.11
C LEU A 294 0.68 -8.88 -3.39
N VAL A 295 1.24 -8.23 -2.37
CA VAL A 295 2.27 -8.84 -1.52
C VAL A 295 1.70 -10.05 -0.74
N ILE A 296 0.47 -9.98 -0.23
CA ILE A 296 -0.19 -11.12 0.46
C ILE A 296 -0.39 -12.28 -0.51
N VAL A 297 -1.01 -12.01 -1.68
CA VAL A 297 -1.30 -13.04 -2.69
C VAL A 297 -0.03 -13.77 -3.10
N ARG A 298 1.05 -13.04 -3.40
CA ARG A 298 2.33 -13.64 -3.80
C ARG A 298 2.98 -14.44 -2.68
N ALA A 299 2.95 -13.93 -1.44
CA ALA A 299 3.45 -14.67 -0.29
C ALA A 299 2.68 -16.00 -0.10
N ALA A 300 1.35 -15.96 -0.26
CA ALA A 300 0.49 -17.14 -0.17
C ALA A 300 0.74 -18.15 -1.31
N LEU A 301 0.81 -17.69 -2.57
CA LEU A 301 1.13 -18.53 -3.73
C LEU A 301 2.49 -19.22 -3.59
N ARG A 302 3.49 -18.52 -3.04
CA ARG A 302 4.82 -19.07 -2.85
C ARG A 302 4.86 -20.16 -1.79
N SER A 303 4.16 -19.94 -0.67
CA SER A 303 3.98 -20.98 0.35
C SER A 303 3.34 -22.23 -0.25
N ASN A 304 2.40 -22.08 -1.18
CA ASN A 304 1.79 -23.21 -1.88
C ASN A 304 2.79 -23.95 -2.78
N ALA A 305 3.58 -23.23 -3.59
CA ALA A 305 4.57 -23.85 -4.46
C ALA A 305 5.63 -24.65 -3.66
N ALA A 306 6.13 -24.08 -2.56
CA ALA A 306 7.11 -24.75 -1.69
C ALA A 306 6.54 -26.03 -1.07
N ASN A 307 5.28 -26.00 -0.59
CA ASN A 307 4.61 -27.16 -0.01
C ASN A 307 4.36 -28.26 -1.05
N THR A 308 3.99 -27.89 -2.28
CA THR A 308 3.80 -28.86 -3.37
C THR A 308 5.11 -29.58 -3.69
N VAL A 309 6.22 -28.86 -3.81
CA VAL A 309 7.55 -29.45 -4.06
C VAL A 309 8.01 -30.34 -2.90
N ALA A 310 7.77 -29.93 -1.65
CA ALA A 310 8.08 -30.77 -0.49
C ALA A 310 7.27 -32.08 -0.52
N SER A 311 5.97 -32.01 -0.85
CA SER A 311 5.11 -33.18 -0.94
C SER A 311 5.47 -34.12 -2.09
N SER A 312 5.96 -33.60 -3.23
CA SER A 312 6.43 -34.43 -4.34
C SER A 312 7.73 -35.14 -3.98
N ASN A 313 8.68 -34.45 -3.35
CA ASN A 313 9.97 -35.03 -2.94
C ASN A 313 9.78 -36.13 -1.88
N GLN A 314 8.81 -35.97 -0.98
CA GLN A 314 8.47 -36.99 0.01
C GLN A 314 7.74 -38.21 -0.61
N ARG A 315 7.07 -38.03 -1.75
CA ARG A 315 6.44 -39.12 -2.51
C ARG A 315 7.48 -39.91 -3.30
N THR A 316 8.45 -39.24 -3.92
CA THR A 316 9.55 -39.88 -4.65
C THR A 316 10.48 -40.65 -3.71
N SER A 317 10.75 -40.14 -2.51
CA SER A 317 11.55 -40.86 -1.50
C SER A 317 10.86 -42.13 -0.97
N LYS A 318 9.52 -42.14 -0.90
CA LYS A 318 8.72 -43.29 -0.46
C LYS A 318 8.53 -44.37 -1.53
N LEU A 319 8.65 -44.02 -2.81
CA LEU A 319 8.46 -44.96 -3.91
C LEU A 319 9.72 -45.76 -4.29
N GLY A 320 10.86 -45.55 -3.60
CA GLY A 320 12.09 -46.30 -3.83
C GLY A 320 12.65 -46.19 -5.26
N VAL A 321 12.19 -45.21 -6.05
CA VAL A 321 12.70 -45.00 -7.41
C VAL A 321 14.08 -44.37 -7.27
N PRO A 322 15.15 -45.01 -7.77
CA PRO A 322 16.47 -44.42 -7.73
C PRO A 322 16.42 -43.16 -8.59
N THR A 323 16.55 -42.01 -7.96
CA THR A 323 17.06 -40.82 -8.65
C THR A 323 18.31 -41.27 -9.38
N LEU A 324 18.31 -41.14 -10.72
CA LEU A 324 19.49 -41.37 -11.54
C LEU A 324 20.64 -40.55 -10.95
N SER A 325 21.47 -41.24 -10.16
CA SER A 325 22.74 -40.76 -9.67
C SER A 325 23.63 -40.67 -10.91
N MET A 326 23.70 -39.48 -11.51
CA MET A 326 24.83 -39.14 -12.35
C MET A 326 26.06 -39.18 -11.44
N GLY A 327 26.90 -40.18 -11.67
CA GLY A 327 27.78 -40.81 -10.69
C GLY A 327 28.62 -39.87 -9.83
N THR A 328 28.56 -40.09 -8.53
CA THR A 328 29.67 -39.81 -7.62
C THR A 328 30.71 -40.93 -7.77
N PRO A 329 31.99 -40.63 -8.04
CA PRO A 329 33.03 -41.64 -7.91
C PRO A 329 33.19 -41.99 -6.43
N SER A 330 33.04 -43.27 -6.12
CA SER A 330 33.31 -43.86 -4.81
C SER A 330 34.79 -43.71 -4.47
N PHE A 331 35.13 -42.73 -3.65
CA PHE A 331 36.44 -42.68 -2.99
C PHE A 331 36.41 -43.62 -1.79
N HIS A 332 37.08 -44.77 -1.92
CA HIS A 332 37.49 -45.59 -0.79
C HIS A 332 38.41 -44.75 0.10
N ILE A 333 37.96 -44.42 1.32
CA ILE A 333 38.85 -43.91 2.36
C ILE A 333 39.72 -45.09 2.80
N ARG A 334 40.97 -45.12 2.34
CA ARG A 334 42.02 -45.96 2.90
C ARG A 334 42.48 -45.29 4.19
N GLU A 335 42.13 -45.87 5.34
CA GLU A 335 42.68 -45.43 6.62
C GLU A 335 44.22 -45.50 6.57
N PRO A 336 44.94 -44.47 7.06
CA PRO A 336 46.38 -44.58 7.23
C PRO A 336 46.67 -45.51 8.40
N SER A 337 47.51 -46.52 8.16
CA SER A 337 48.08 -47.37 9.20
C SER A 337 48.83 -46.53 10.24
N PRO A 338 48.68 -46.79 11.54
CA PRO A 338 49.42 -46.08 12.57
C PRO A 338 50.92 -46.36 12.42
N SER A 339 51.72 -45.29 12.41
CA SER A 339 53.18 -45.37 12.45
C SER A 339 53.64 -46.03 13.75
N SER A 340 54.63 -46.91 13.65
CA SER A 340 55.21 -47.76 14.71
C SER A 340 55.76 -47.03 15.93
N THR A 341 55.70 -45.69 15.96
CA THR A 341 56.16 -44.83 17.06
C THR A 341 55.07 -44.56 18.10
N GLU A 342 53.77 -44.66 17.77
CA GLU A 342 52.68 -44.44 18.74
C GLU A 342 52.38 -45.68 19.60
N LEU A 343 52.63 -46.89 19.10
CA LEU A 343 52.38 -48.14 19.82
C LEU A 343 53.29 -48.36 21.04
N MET A 344 54.51 -47.82 21.04
CA MET A 344 55.41 -47.92 22.21
C MET A 344 55.01 -46.99 23.37
N SER A 345 54.19 -45.97 23.14
CA SER A 345 53.79 -45.01 24.18
C SER A 345 52.57 -45.43 24.99
N ILE A 346 51.84 -46.46 24.52
CA ILE A 346 50.61 -46.95 25.13
C ILE A 346 50.87 -48.17 26.03
N GLU A 347 51.92 -48.97 25.76
CA GLU A 347 52.29 -50.12 26.62
C GLU A 347 52.95 -49.71 27.94
N GLU A 348 53.60 -48.55 28.01
CA GLU A 348 54.28 -48.10 29.25
C GLU A 348 53.32 -47.47 30.29
N ARG A 349 52.05 -47.24 29.93
CA ARG A 349 51.08 -46.53 30.78
C ARG A 349 50.10 -47.43 31.54
N ASN A 350 50.10 -48.74 31.29
CA ASN A 350 49.18 -49.71 31.90
C ASN A 350 49.86 -50.84 32.71
N GLY A 351 51.16 -50.70 33.02
CA GLY A 351 51.90 -51.66 33.85
C GLY A 351 52.17 -51.15 35.25
N LEU A 352 51.17 -51.21 36.15
CA LEU A 352 51.33 -51.36 37.61
C LEU A 352 50.00 -51.78 38.26
#